data_AF-A0A8T2TW76-F1
#
_entry.id   AF-A0A8T2TW76-F1
#
_cell.length_a   1.000
_cell.length_b   1.000
_cell.length_c   1.000
_cell.angle_alpha   90.00
_cell.angle_beta   90.00
_cell.angle_gamma   90.00
#
_symmetry.space_group_name_H-M   'P 1'
#
loop_
_entity.id
_entity.type
_entity.pdbx_description
1 polymer ?
#
loop_
_entity_poly.entity_id
_entity_poly.type
_entity_poly.pdbx_seq_one_letter_code
_entity_poly.pdbx_strand_id
1 'polypeptide(L)'
;MKLEINPETWRSGDGGIELADRINQYLPRTIKIFSIVPVGKSFDPRRGCRSRLYRYLLPAASVGIIESMSSEEVQQRIFQLRAILSSYVGRYPYHNYTVRSQYRAQYRKKDSTSKKDSLSNENSHQNGKLFIFGADDSHDEDESADDFPLDDSGSSSCDTSASSSMVQAANSIHSAPKIRWLDEIDMKDRISSCHFRSIYSFACGDLQECQGLHYLELNVHGESFMLHQIRKMVGTAVAIMREILPSDIVPISLSCSSRVVLPLAPSEGLFLAGNEFHPFRTSPRPSGSEKPDNLPKLHMSPEVLQRKEQFWHDVLLPHMVTLLRENKTQWEEWLELLERARMNEAEMHETRKAWNDWRTQLEKRKAMENDAVDEISEMRTISLGTERDS
;
A
#
# COMPACT_ATOMS: atom_id res chain seq x y z
N MET A 1 -13.48 29.12 -7.93
CA MET A 1 -14.11 29.77 -6.75
C MET A 1 -13.02 29.97 -5.70
N LYS A 2 -12.94 31.11 -5.01
CA LYS A 2 -12.00 31.36 -3.90
C LYS A 2 -12.81 31.69 -2.66
N LEU A 3 -12.41 31.16 -1.50
CA LEU A 3 -13.02 31.49 -0.21
C LEU A 3 -12.24 32.64 0.42
N GLU A 4 -12.90 33.77 0.68
CA GLU A 4 -12.31 34.89 1.40
C GLU A 4 -12.54 34.71 2.90
N ILE A 5 -11.48 34.83 3.69
CA ILE A 5 -11.50 34.60 5.14
C ILE A 5 -10.99 35.87 5.81
N ASN A 6 -11.68 36.34 6.85
CA ASN A 6 -11.23 37.48 7.64
C ASN A 6 -9.90 37.12 8.33
N PRO A 7 -8.82 37.91 8.20
CA PRO A 7 -7.54 37.66 8.85
C PRO A 7 -7.62 37.45 10.38
N GLU A 8 -8.61 38.04 11.02
CA GLU A 8 -8.85 37.93 12.47
C GLU A 8 -9.33 36.52 12.90
N THR A 9 -9.80 35.70 11.97
CA THR A 9 -10.36 34.36 12.23
C THR A 9 -9.37 33.43 12.93
N TRP A 10 -8.07 33.69 12.83
CA TRP A 10 -7.01 32.87 13.41
C TRP A 10 -6.56 33.33 14.81
N ARG A 11 -7.12 34.42 15.35
CA ARG A 11 -6.70 35.01 16.64
C ARG A 11 -7.34 34.35 17.86
N SER A 12 -8.44 33.61 17.68
CA SER A 12 -9.18 32.91 18.73
C SER A 12 -8.39 31.79 19.41
N GLY A 13 -7.33 31.28 18.77
CA GLY A 13 -6.51 30.18 19.32
C GLY A 13 -7.23 28.83 19.33
N ASP A 14 -8.39 28.72 18.67
CA ASP A 14 -9.26 27.54 18.63
C ASP A 14 -8.82 26.49 17.60
N GLY A 15 -7.67 26.65 16.94
CA GLY A 15 -7.23 25.74 15.89
C GLY A 15 -8.13 25.69 14.65
N GLY A 16 -8.88 26.78 14.38
CA GLY A 16 -9.75 26.90 13.20
C GLY A 16 -11.05 26.12 13.29
N ILE A 17 -11.45 25.74 14.51
CA ILE A 17 -12.67 24.98 14.80
C ILE A 17 -13.92 25.80 14.53
N GLU A 18 -13.99 27.06 14.97
CA GLU A 18 -15.17 27.91 14.79
C GLU A 18 -15.46 28.15 13.30
N LEU A 19 -14.40 28.33 12.49
CA LEU A 19 -14.54 28.43 11.04
C LEU A 19 -15.05 27.11 10.44
N ALA A 20 -14.54 25.97 10.90
CA ALA A 20 -15.05 24.67 10.46
C ALA A 20 -16.54 24.51 10.78
N ASP A 21 -16.98 24.89 11.98
CA ASP A 21 -18.38 24.82 12.41
C ASP A 21 -19.29 25.74 11.59
N ARG A 22 -18.83 26.94 11.22
CA ARG A 22 -19.57 27.83 10.31
C ARG A 22 -19.73 27.21 8.92
N ILE A 23 -18.70 26.56 8.37
CA ILE A 23 -18.79 25.90 7.06
C ILE A 23 -19.70 24.67 7.14
N ASN A 24 -19.62 23.89 8.23
CA ASN A 24 -20.42 22.69 8.44
C ASN A 24 -21.94 22.96 8.42
N GLN A 25 -22.39 24.19 8.72
CA GLN A 25 -23.81 24.58 8.61
C GLN A 25 -24.37 24.47 7.19
N TYR A 26 -23.49 24.50 6.18
CA TYR A 26 -23.86 24.42 4.76
C TYR A 26 -23.60 23.03 4.16
N LEU A 27 -23.02 22.11 4.94
CA LEU A 27 -22.69 20.76 4.49
C LEU A 27 -23.79 19.76 4.90
N PRO A 28 -24.01 18.69 4.11
CA PRO A 28 -24.88 17.61 4.54
C PRO A 28 -24.30 16.92 5.78
N ARG A 29 -25.16 16.26 6.57
CA ARG A 29 -24.75 15.56 7.81
C ARG A 29 -23.69 14.47 7.60
N THR A 30 -23.55 13.99 6.38
CA THR A 30 -22.58 12.96 5.96
C THR A 30 -21.18 13.52 5.66
N ILE A 31 -21.01 14.85 5.65
CA ILE A 31 -19.72 15.51 5.40
C ILE A 31 -19.45 16.46 6.57
N LYS A 32 -18.26 16.33 7.18
CA LYS A 32 -17.85 17.18 8.31
C LYS A 32 -16.40 17.62 8.15
N ILE A 33 -16.17 18.92 8.31
CA ILE A 33 -14.85 19.50 8.47
C ILE A 33 -14.54 19.50 9.97
N PHE A 34 -13.43 18.86 10.37
CA PHE A 34 -13.05 18.75 11.78
C PHE A 34 -12.28 19.96 12.30
N SER A 35 -11.40 20.52 11.46
CA SER A 35 -10.62 21.72 11.75
C SER A 35 -10.04 22.28 10.45
N ILE A 36 -9.53 23.51 10.53
CA ILE A 36 -8.87 24.19 9.41
C ILE A 36 -7.56 24.77 9.92
N VAL A 37 -6.48 24.53 9.18
CA VAL A 37 -5.13 24.98 9.59
C VAL A 37 -4.53 25.82 8.45
N PRO A 38 -3.98 27.02 8.73
CA PRO A 38 -3.27 27.80 7.73
C PRO A 38 -1.93 27.14 7.38
N VAL A 39 -1.61 27.10 6.09
CA VAL A 39 -0.39 26.49 5.54
C VAL A 39 0.33 27.47 4.62
N GLY A 40 1.66 27.33 4.49
CA GLY A 40 2.44 28.13 3.55
C GLY A 40 2.13 27.78 2.09
N LYS A 41 2.41 28.71 1.16
CA LYS A 41 2.16 28.54 -0.29
C LYS A 41 2.84 27.32 -0.92
N SER A 42 3.94 26.84 -0.33
CA SER A 42 4.69 25.69 -0.82
C SER A 42 4.18 24.36 -0.28
N PHE A 43 3.16 24.36 0.59
CA PHE A 43 2.61 23.13 1.12
C PHE A 43 1.71 22.47 0.08
N ASP A 44 2.08 21.26 -0.30
CA ASP A 44 1.28 20.38 -1.14
C ASP A 44 0.84 19.18 -0.28
N PRO A 45 -0.47 18.98 -0.03
CA PRO A 45 -0.94 17.88 0.80
C PRO A 45 -0.70 16.50 0.15
N ARG A 46 -0.67 16.39 -1.18
CA ARG A 46 -0.40 15.14 -1.88
C ARG A 46 1.05 14.72 -1.67
N ARG A 47 2.00 15.62 -1.96
CA ARG A 47 3.44 15.36 -1.81
C ARG A 47 3.89 15.36 -0.34
N GLY A 48 3.21 16.13 0.50
CA GLY A 48 3.50 16.24 1.93
C GLY A 48 3.01 15.06 2.75
N CYS A 49 2.06 14.28 2.25
CA CYS A 49 1.55 13.09 2.94
C CYS A 49 2.63 12.01 3.04
N ARG A 50 3.06 11.69 4.26
CA ARG A 50 4.09 10.71 4.59
C ARG A 50 3.53 9.29 4.71
N SER A 51 2.40 9.14 5.37
CA SER A 51 1.82 7.83 5.64
C SER A 51 0.30 7.93 5.75
N ARG A 52 -0.37 6.79 5.52
CA ARG A 52 -1.82 6.68 5.45
C ARG A 52 -2.27 5.52 6.32
N LEU A 53 -3.30 5.74 7.13
CA LEU A 53 -3.98 4.73 7.93
C LEU A 53 -5.32 4.45 7.27
N TYR A 54 -5.52 3.23 6.81
CA TYR A 54 -6.80 2.75 6.32
C TYR A 54 -7.42 1.79 7.34
N ARG A 55 -8.74 1.80 7.36
CA ARG A 55 -9.55 0.82 8.08
C ARG A 55 -10.39 0.02 7.10
N TYR A 56 -10.59 -1.25 7.42
CA TYR A 56 -11.46 -2.13 6.67
C TYR A 56 -12.43 -2.82 7.63
N LEU A 57 -13.73 -2.51 7.51
CA LEU A 57 -14.77 -3.24 8.22
C LEU A 57 -15.06 -4.55 7.50
N LEU A 58 -14.64 -5.65 8.10
CA LEU A 58 -14.76 -6.99 7.54
C LEU A 58 -15.92 -7.73 8.24
N PRO A 59 -16.98 -8.16 7.53
CA PRO A 59 -18.02 -8.97 8.14
C PRO A 59 -17.44 -10.25 8.76
N ALA A 60 -17.74 -10.54 10.02
CA ALA A 60 -17.14 -11.67 10.75
C ALA A 60 -17.40 -13.01 10.05
N ALA A 61 -18.60 -13.16 9.46
CA ALA A 61 -18.98 -14.30 8.66
C ALA A 61 -17.98 -14.58 7.51
N SER A 62 -17.37 -13.56 6.90
CA SER A 62 -16.44 -13.75 5.77
C SER A 62 -15.19 -14.57 6.13
N VAL A 63 -14.74 -14.53 7.39
CA VAL A 63 -13.61 -15.33 7.90
C VAL A 63 -14.05 -16.61 8.63
N GLY A 64 -15.33 -16.95 8.50
CA GLY A 64 -15.93 -18.15 9.09
C GLY A 64 -16.29 -18.02 10.57
N ILE A 65 -16.44 -16.79 11.08
CA ILE A 65 -16.97 -16.56 12.43
C ILE A 65 -18.50 -16.53 12.35
N ILE A 66 -19.15 -17.50 12.99
CA ILE A 66 -20.61 -17.64 13.05
C ILE A 66 -21.09 -17.54 14.50
N GLU A 67 -22.36 -17.15 14.70
CA GLU A 67 -22.96 -16.90 16.02
C GLU A 67 -22.95 -18.13 16.94
N SER A 68 -22.88 -19.34 16.38
CA SER A 68 -22.86 -20.59 17.16
C SER A 68 -21.48 -20.97 17.72
N MET A 69 -20.43 -20.20 17.42
CA MET A 69 -19.06 -20.49 17.89
C MET A 69 -18.87 -20.04 19.34
N SER A 70 -18.03 -20.79 20.06
CA SER A 70 -17.58 -20.42 21.39
C SER A 70 -16.62 -19.22 21.35
N SER A 71 -16.50 -18.50 22.47
CA SER A 71 -15.56 -17.38 22.57
C SER A 71 -14.11 -17.80 22.31
N GLU A 72 -13.73 -19.03 22.65
CA GLU A 72 -12.37 -19.54 22.41
C GLU A 72 -12.09 -19.76 20.92
N GLU A 73 -13.05 -20.33 20.19
CA GLU A 73 -12.93 -20.54 18.75
C GLU A 73 -12.88 -19.21 17.98
N VAL A 74 -13.67 -18.21 18.41
CA VAL A 74 -13.63 -16.86 17.84
C VAL A 74 -12.25 -16.23 18.05
N GLN A 75 -11.68 -16.32 19.26
CA GLN A 75 -10.35 -15.79 19.55
C GLN A 75 -9.26 -16.51 18.74
N GLN A 76 -9.39 -17.83 18.57
CA GLN A 76 -8.47 -18.60 17.74
C GLN A 76 -8.51 -18.16 16.26
N ARG A 77 -9.71 -17.92 15.72
CA ARG A 77 -9.88 -17.38 14.35
C ARG A 77 -9.27 -16.00 14.21
N ILE A 78 -9.49 -15.10 15.18
CA ILE A 78 -8.89 -13.76 15.18
C ILE A 78 -7.37 -13.85 15.27
N PHE A 79 -6.84 -14.75 16.08
CA PHE A 79 -5.39 -14.98 16.20
C PHE A 79 -4.77 -15.44 14.88
N GLN A 80 -5.40 -16.40 14.19
CA GLN A 80 -4.97 -16.85 12.86
C GLN A 80 -4.99 -15.70 11.84
N LEU A 81 -6.05 -14.89 11.84
CA LEU A 81 -6.15 -13.72 10.96
C LEU A 81 -5.02 -12.71 11.26
N ARG A 82 -4.77 -12.39 12.54
CA ARG A 82 -3.68 -11.50 12.94
C ARG A 82 -2.32 -12.02 12.46
N ALA A 83 -2.07 -13.32 12.57
CA ALA A 83 -0.83 -13.93 12.08
C ALA A 83 -0.66 -13.75 10.56
N ILE A 84 -1.73 -13.95 9.77
CA ILE A 84 -1.71 -13.74 8.32
C ILE A 84 -1.45 -12.25 8.00
N LEU A 85 -2.16 -11.33 8.65
CA LEU A 85 -1.99 -9.89 8.42
C LEU A 85 -0.57 -9.42 8.75
N SER A 86 0.05 -9.98 9.80
CA SER A 86 1.43 -9.64 10.19
C SER A 86 2.46 -9.95 9.12
N SER A 87 2.22 -10.94 8.24
CA SER A 87 3.14 -11.32 7.16
C SER A 87 3.27 -10.27 6.04
N TYR A 88 2.37 -9.28 6.00
CA TYR A 88 2.46 -8.14 5.09
C TYR A 88 3.36 -7.01 5.62
N VAL A 89 3.69 -7.00 6.91
CA VAL A 89 4.45 -5.91 7.52
C VAL A 89 5.90 -5.95 7.04
N GLY A 90 6.39 -4.81 6.53
CA GLY A 90 7.71 -4.70 5.93
C GLY A 90 7.69 -4.00 4.57
N ARG A 91 8.84 -4.02 3.90
CA ARG A 91 9.02 -3.45 2.56
C ARG A 91 9.11 -4.58 1.54
N TYR A 92 8.09 -4.71 0.70
CA TYR A 92 7.99 -5.78 -0.28
C TYR A 92 7.55 -5.27 -1.65
N PRO A 93 7.80 -6.02 -2.75
CA PRO A 93 7.19 -5.78 -4.04
C PRO A 93 5.73 -6.25 -4.03
N TYR A 94 4.80 -5.30 -4.08
CA TYR A 94 3.35 -5.55 -4.06
C TYR A 94 2.75 -5.66 -5.47
N HIS A 95 3.53 -6.07 -6.48
CA HIS A 95 3.09 -6.12 -7.88
C HIS A 95 1.89 -7.05 -8.10
N ASN A 96 1.79 -8.16 -7.37
CA ASN A 96 0.62 -9.05 -7.44
C ASN A 96 -0.65 -8.46 -6.79
N TYR A 97 -0.47 -7.44 -5.93
CA TYR A 97 -1.52 -6.75 -5.19
C TYR A 97 -2.06 -5.52 -5.93
N THR A 98 -1.73 -5.33 -7.20
CA THR A 98 -2.26 -4.19 -7.99
C THR A 98 -2.71 -4.62 -9.38
N VAL A 99 -3.18 -3.66 -10.18
CA VAL A 99 -3.32 -3.79 -11.64
C VAL A 99 -1.98 -3.47 -12.28
N ARG A 100 -1.15 -4.51 -12.48
CA ARG A 100 0.27 -4.37 -12.89
C ARG A 100 0.49 -3.48 -14.10
N SER A 101 -0.37 -3.54 -15.11
CA SER A 101 -0.25 -2.75 -16.33
C SER A 101 -0.23 -1.24 -16.10
N GLN A 102 -0.84 -0.75 -15.01
CA GLN A 102 -0.85 0.68 -14.68
C GLN A 102 0.48 1.18 -14.10
N TYR A 103 1.34 0.27 -13.63
CA TYR A 103 2.62 0.58 -12.98
C TYR A 103 3.82 0.15 -13.82
N ARG A 104 3.59 -0.41 -15.01
CA ARG A 104 4.67 -0.70 -15.96
C ARG A 104 5.23 0.61 -16.47
N ALA A 105 6.55 0.79 -16.35
CA ALA A 105 7.23 1.89 -16.99
C ALA A 105 6.90 1.84 -18.50
N GLN A 106 6.33 2.92 -19.03
CA GLN A 106 6.21 3.08 -20.47
C GLN A 106 7.64 3.24 -20.97
N TYR A 107 8.19 2.18 -21.55
CA TYR A 107 9.48 2.24 -22.21
C TYR A 107 9.31 3.19 -23.41
N ARG A 108 9.58 4.48 -23.21
CA ARG A 108 9.78 5.40 -24.34
C ARG A 108 11.06 4.90 -25.02
N LYS A 109 10.90 4.25 -26.16
CA LYS A 109 12.03 4.09 -27.08
C LYS A 109 12.59 5.50 -27.29
N LYS A 110 13.80 5.76 -26.82
CA LYS A 110 14.59 6.88 -27.33
C LYS A 110 14.71 6.61 -28.82
N ASP A 111 13.93 7.33 -29.63
CA ASP A 111 14.15 7.39 -31.07
C ASP A 111 15.54 7.98 -31.27
N SER A 112 16.50 7.09 -31.51
CA SER A 112 17.85 7.46 -31.94
C SER A 112 17.79 7.84 -33.41
N THR A 113 17.26 9.03 -33.70
CA THR A 113 17.44 9.71 -34.98
C THR A 113 18.16 11.02 -34.76
N SER A 114 19.49 10.95 -34.58
CA SER A 114 20.42 11.90 -35.20
C SER A 114 21.88 11.53 -34.93
N LYS A 115 22.65 11.52 -36.03
CA LYS A 115 24.12 11.57 -36.18
C LYS A 115 24.91 10.26 -36.14
N LYS A 116 25.14 9.74 -37.36
CA LYS A 116 26.40 9.14 -37.82
C LYS A 116 27.59 9.98 -37.35
N ASP A 117 28.64 9.33 -36.83
CA ASP A 117 29.92 9.23 -37.56
C ASP A 117 30.91 8.21 -36.95
N SER A 118 31.51 7.43 -37.86
CA SER A 118 32.83 6.77 -37.88
C SER A 118 33.32 5.80 -36.77
N LEU A 119 33.28 4.51 -37.15
CA LEU A 119 34.26 3.40 -36.99
C LEU A 119 35.56 3.63 -36.20
N SER A 120 35.87 2.75 -35.23
CA SER A 120 36.84 1.65 -35.41
C SER A 120 37.02 0.74 -34.18
N ASN A 121 37.16 -0.56 -34.51
CA ASN A 121 37.86 -1.66 -33.87
C ASN A 121 37.31 -2.46 -32.67
N GLU A 122 37.33 -3.77 -32.93
CA GLU A 122 37.01 -4.94 -32.11
C GLU A 122 37.98 -5.12 -30.93
N ASN A 123 37.50 -5.51 -29.75
CA ASN A 123 37.54 -6.91 -29.31
C ASN A 123 36.98 -7.10 -27.89
N SER A 124 36.07 -8.08 -27.79
CA SER A 124 35.97 -9.09 -26.72
C SER A 124 36.02 -8.67 -25.24
N HIS A 125 34.91 -8.83 -24.52
CA HIS A 125 34.74 -9.92 -23.54
C HIS A 125 33.38 -9.82 -22.84
N GLN A 126 32.75 -10.98 -22.72
CA GLN A 126 31.58 -11.23 -21.90
C GLN A 126 31.82 -10.71 -20.47
N ASN A 127 30.91 -9.89 -19.97
CA ASN A 127 30.63 -9.89 -18.55
C ASN A 127 29.13 -9.61 -18.37
N GLY A 128 28.37 -10.69 -18.24
CA GLY A 128 26.99 -10.65 -17.77
C GLY A 128 26.99 -10.18 -16.33
N LYS A 129 26.97 -8.85 -16.14
CA LYS A 129 26.79 -8.23 -14.83
C LYS A 129 25.32 -8.38 -14.45
N LEU A 130 25.00 -9.51 -13.82
CA LEU A 130 23.73 -9.74 -13.15
C LEU A 130 23.63 -8.70 -12.02
N PHE A 131 22.85 -7.65 -12.24
CA PHE A 131 22.64 -6.61 -11.24
C PHE A 131 21.99 -7.22 -10.00
N ILE A 132 22.75 -7.18 -8.91
CA ILE A 132 22.39 -7.59 -7.57
C ILE A 132 21.21 -6.70 -7.14
N PHE A 133 20.06 -7.31 -6.80
CA PHE A 133 19.02 -6.65 -6.01
C PHE A 133 19.50 -6.60 -4.55
N GLY A 134 20.50 -5.75 -4.32
CA GLY A 134 20.84 -5.18 -3.03
C GLY A 134 20.06 -3.90 -2.90
N ALA A 135 19.57 -3.61 -1.71
CA ALA A 135 19.03 -2.30 -1.37
C ALA A 135 20.16 -1.28 -1.37
N ASP A 136 20.65 -0.89 -2.56
CA ASP A 136 21.43 0.33 -2.77
C ASP A 136 21.42 0.65 -4.28
N ASP A 137 20.42 1.40 -4.71
CA ASP A 137 20.51 2.20 -5.93
C ASP A 137 20.13 3.61 -5.53
N SER A 138 21.01 4.22 -4.73
CA SER A 138 20.89 5.59 -4.26
C SER A 138 21.43 6.57 -5.31
N HIS A 139 21.06 6.44 -6.58
CA HIS A 139 21.30 7.45 -7.61
C HIS A 139 20.30 7.30 -8.77
N ASP A 140 19.01 7.35 -8.45
CA ASP A 140 18.02 7.88 -9.38
C ASP A 140 17.46 9.15 -8.72
N GLU A 141 17.61 10.27 -9.40
CA GLU A 141 17.06 11.56 -8.97
C GLU A 141 15.57 11.42 -8.64
N ASP A 142 15.12 12.12 -7.61
CA ASP A 142 13.73 12.18 -7.09
C ASP A 142 12.66 12.39 -8.18
N GLU A 143 12.33 11.35 -8.94
CA GLU A 143 11.06 11.23 -9.65
C GLU A 143 10.10 10.51 -8.70
N SER A 144 9.51 11.29 -7.80
CA SER A 144 8.31 10.89 -7.08
C SER A 144 7.31 10.31 -8.08
N ALA A 145 6.91 9.05 -7.87
CA ALA A 145 5.97 8.27 -8.70
C ALA A 145 4.53 8.84 -8.72
N ASP A 146 4.39 10.15 -8.52
CA ASP A 146 3.16 10.91 -8.43
C ASP A 146 3.04 11.99 -9.51
N ASP A 147 4.03 12.13 -10.41
CA ASP A 147 3.98 13.08 -11.52
C ASP A 147 3.41 12.41 -12.79
N PHE A 148 2.08 12.33 -12.86
CA PHE A 148 1.38 12.10 -14.12
C PHE A 148 0.74 13.42 -14.56
N PRO A 149 1.04 13.95 -15.76
CA PRO A 149 0.37 15.13 -16.28
C PRO A 149 -1.08 14.77 -16.64
N LEU A 150 -2.05 15.53 -16.12
CA LEU A 150 -3.37 15.62 -16.72
C LEU A 150 -3.41 16.89 -17.58
N ASP A 151 -3.64 16.68 -18.87
CA ASP A 151 -3.85 17.70 -19.89
C ASP A 151 -5.13 18.49 -19.57
N ASP A 152 -4.96 19.79 -19.29
CA ASP A 152 -6.06 20.75 -19.10
C ASP A 152 -6.31 21.47 -20.43
N SER A 153 -7.31 20.99 -21.18
CA SER A 153 -8.01 21.83 -22.13
C SER A 153 -9.48 21.41 -22.23
N GLY A 154 -10.36 22.27 -21.71
CA GLY A 154 -11.80 22.07 -21.76
C GLY A 154 -12.40 22.24 -23.16
N SER A 155 -13.29 21.33 -23.54
CA SER A 155 -14.71 21.67 -23.77
C SER A 155 -15.53 20.43 -24.19
N SER A 156 -16.78 20.43 -23.70
CA SER A 156 -17.99 19.83 -24.28
C SER A 156 -18.39 18.36 -23.97
N SER A 157 -19.70 18.26 -23.78
CA SER A 157 -20.60 17.10 -23.67
C SER A 157 -20.45 16.15 -22.49
N CYS A 158 -21.34 16.39 -21.51
CA CYS A 158 -21.93 15.38 -20.66
C CYS A 158 -22.50 14.22 -21.51
N ASP A 159 -21.94 13.02 -21.39
CA ASP A 159 -22.63 11.79 -21.77
C ASP A 159 -22.20 10.61 -20.88
N THR A 160 -23.14 10.20 -20.05
CA THR A 160 -23.46 8.83 -19.59
C THR A 160 -22.37 7.77 -19.75
N SER A 161 -21.43 7.70 -18.79
CA SER A 161 -20.40 6.64 -18.78
C SER A 161 -20.03 6.16 -17.36
N ALA A 162 -20.97 6.22 -16.42
CA ALA A 162 -20.85 5.57 -15.10
C ALA A 162 -20.92 4.02 -15.18
N SER A 163 -21.33 3.46 -16.32
CA SER A 163 -21.56 2.02 -16.49
C SER A 163 -20.29 1.21 -16.80
N SER A 164 -19.19 1.85 -17.22
CA SER A 164 -18.01 1.12 -17.71
C SER A 164 -17.00 0.71 -16.62
N SER A 165 -17.00 1.37 -15.45
CA SER A 165 -16.08 1.04 -14.36
C SER A 165 -16.51 -0.21 -13.59
N MET A 166 -17.82 -0.44 -13.47
CA MET A 166 -18.36 -1.67 -12.85
C MET A 166 -18.04 -2.93 -13.69
N VAL A 167 -18.02 -2.81 -15.02
CA VAL A 167 -17.73 -3.93 -15.93
C VAL A 167 -16.27 -4.39 -15.82
N GLN A 168 -15.32 -3.49 -15.55
CA GLN A 168 -13.92 -3.87 -15.35
C GLN A 168 -13.66 -4.55 -13.99
N ALA A 169 -14.40 -4.17 -12.95
CA ALA A 169 -14.35 -4.86 -11.66
C ALA A 169 -14.94 -6.28 -11.76
N ALA A 170 -16.05 -6.45 -12.47
CA ALA A 170 -16.66 -7.76 -12.75
C ALA A 170 -15.72 -8.68 -13.55
N ASN A 171 -14.99 -8.14 -14.53
CA ASN A 171 -14.06 -8.94 -15.35
C ASN A 171 -12.83 -9.45 -14.59
N SER A 172 -12.42 -8.81 -13.49
CA SER A 172 -11.32 -9.30 -12.66
C SER A 172 -11.72 -10.43 -11.70
N ILE A 173 -13.03 -10.70 -11.58
CA ILE A 173 -13.60 -11.81 -10.80
C ILE A 173 -13.62 -13.12 -11.63
N HIS A 174 -13.47 -13.05 -12.95
CA HIS A 174 -13.64 -14.21 -13.84
C HIS A 174 -12.39 -15.07 -14.10
N SER A 175 -11.22 -14.71 -13.56
CA SER A 175 -10.05 -15.59 -13.64
C SER A 175 -9.77 -16.21 -12.29
N ALA A 176 -9.85 -17.54 -12.21
CA ALA A 176 -9.41 -18.27 -11.03
C ALA A 176 -8.00 -17.81 -10.59
N PRO A 177 -7.69 -17.82 -9.27
CA PRO A 177 -6.35 -17.64 -8.77
C PRO A 177 -5.38 -18.53 -9.55
N LYS A 178 -4.42 -17.88 -10.19
CA LYS A 178 -3.36 -18.52 -10.97
C LYS A 178 -2.04 -18.11 -10.37
N ILE A 179 -1.13 -19.05 -10.30
CA ILE A 179 0.22 -18.81 -9.84
C ILE A 179 1.21 -19.33 -10.86
N ARG A 180 2.29 -18.58 -11.06
CA ARG A 180 3.46 -19.05 -11.79
C ARG A 180 4.72 -18.42 -11.21
N TRP A 181 5.79 -19.18 -11.21
CA TRP A 181 7.13 -18.70 -10.91
C TRP A 181 7.85 -18.30 -12.20
N LEU A 182 8.63 -17.21 -12.16
CA LEU A 182 9.48 -16.77 -13.26
C LEU A 182 10.94 -17.00 -12.89
N ASP A 183 11.59 -17.94 -13.58
CA ASP A 183 13.03 -18.19 -13.42
C ASP A 183 13.87 -17.07 -14.03
N GLU A 184 13.36 -16.45 -15.10
CA GLU A 184 14.00 -15.35 -15.82
C GLU A 184 13.21 -14.04 -15.72
N ILE A 185 13.91 -12.92 -15.89
CA ILE A 185 13.29 -11.58 -15.87
C ILE A 185 12.53 -11.37 -17.18
N ASP A 186 11.21 -11.27 -17.09
CA ASP A 186 10.38 -10.82 -18.20
C ASP A 186 10.55 -9.30 -18.41
N MET A 187 11.28 -8.92 -19.46
CA MET A 187 11.53 -7.51 -19.80
C MET A 187 10.24 -6.71 -20.06
N LYS A 188 9.14 -7.35 -20.49
CA LYS A 188 7.84 -6.69 -20.72
C LYS A 188 7.02 -6.52 -19.44
N ASP A 189 7.43 -7.16 -18.35
CA ASP A 189 6.71 -7.22 -17.09
C ASP A 189 7.68 -7.08 -15.90
N ARG A 190 8.64 -6.17 -16.05
CA ARG A 190 9.70 -5.91 -15.07
C ARG A 190 9.13 -5.25 -13.81
N ILE A 191 9.53 -5.78 -12.66
CA ILE A 191 9.24 -5.17 -11.35
C ILE A 191 10.31 -4.13 -11.05
N SER A 192 9.90 -2.87 -10.93
CA SER A 192 10.73 -1.73 -10.54
C SER A 192 10.35 -1.18 -9.16
N SER A 193 11.09 -0.16 -8.70
CA SER A 193 10.85 0.57 -7.44
C SER A 193 9.40 1.02 -7.26
N CYS A 194 8.67 1.33 -8.34
CA CYS A 194 7.27 1.75 -8.28
C CYS A 194 6.30 0.67 -7.76
N HIS A 195 6.73 -0.59 -7.63
CA HIS A 195 5.94 -1.69 -7.07
C HIS A 195 6.26 -1.95 -5.59
N PHE A 196 7.34 -1.38 -5.06
CA PHE A 196 7.73 -1.59 -3.66
C PHE A 196 6.92 -0.69 -2.75
N ARG A 197 6.36 -1.27 -1.69
CA ARG A 197 5.60 -0.53 -0.68
C ARG A 197 6.03 -0.95 0.72
N SER A 198 6.01 0.02 1.63
CA SER A 198 6.34 -0.15 3.04
C SER A 198 5.05 -0.17 3.85
N ILE A 199 4.72 -1.31 4.44
CA ILE A 199 3.63 -1.46 5.41
C ILE A 199 4.24 -1.45 6.80
N TYR A 200 3.82 -0.50 7.64
CA TYR A 200 4.33 -0.31 8.99
C TYR A 200 3.58 -1.16 10.01
N SER A 201 2.26 -1.29 9.85
CA SER A 201 1.45 -2.19 10.67
C SER A 201 0.23 -2.68 9.90
N PHE A 202 -0.20 -3.90 10.20
CA PHE A 202 -1.47 -4.43 9.73
C PHE A 202 -2.07 -5.32 10.82
N ALA A 203 -3.09 -4.78 11.52
CA ALA A 203 -3.67 -5.40 12.70
C ALA A 203 -5.18 -5.62 12.53
N CYS A 204 -5.73 -6.55 13.32
CA CYS A 204 -7.15 -6.80 13.44
C CYS A 204 -7.60 -6.54 14.88
N GLY A 205 -8.63 -5.73 15.06
CA GLY A 205 -9.32 -5.54 16.34
C GLY A 205 -10.08 -6.79 16.79
N ASP A 206 -10.75 -6.69 17.93
CA ASP A 206 -11.62 -7.76 18.44
C ASP A 206 -13.00 -7.76 17.74
N LEU A 207 -13.77 -8.82 17.97
CA LEU A 207 -15.12 -8.96 17.42
C LEU A 207 -16.04 -7.86 17.98
N GLN A 208 -16.64 -7.08 17.08
CA GLN A 208 -17.58 -6.03 17.42
C GLN A 208 -18.96 -6.32 16.81
N GLU A 209 -19.99 -5.74 17.41
CA GLU A 209 -21.36 -5.81 16.91
C GLU A 209 -21.92 -4.40 16.77
N CYS A 210 -22.53 -4.11 15.63
CA CYS A 210 -23.30 -2.88 15.43
C CYS A 210 -24.57 -3.20 14.66
N GLN A 211 -25.72 -2.75 15.18
CA GLN A 211 -27.04 -2.95 14.59
C GLN A 211 -27.42 -4.42 14.33
N GLY A 212 -26.76 -5.41 14.94
CA GLY A 212 -26.93 -6.85 14.65
C GLY A 212 -26.03 -7.39 13.54
N LEU A 213 -25.01 -6.64 13.09
CA LEU A 213 -23.95 -7.14 12.24
C LEU A 213 -22.67 -7.32 13.07
N HIS A 214 -22.14 -8.55 13.09
CA HIS A 214 -20.82 -8.84 13.64
C HIS A 214 -19.72 -8.52 12.61
N TYR A 215 -18.72 -7.74 13.00
CA TYR A 215 -17.61 -7.34 12.15
C TYR A 215 -16.28 -7.29 12.90
N LEU A 216 -15.20 -7.32 12.12
CA LEU A 216 -13.82 -7.11 12.56
C LEU A 216 -13.28 -5.83 11.91
N GLU A 217 -12.63 -4.97 12.70
CA GLU A 217 -11.97 -3.79 12.18
C GLU A 217 -10.50 -4.11 11.88
N LEU A 218 -10.13 -4.12 10.59
CA LEU A 218 -8.74 -4.23 10.19
C LEU A 218 -8.13 -2.84 10.06
N ASN A 219 -6.94 -2.63 10.62
CA ASN A 219 -6.22 -1.37 10.58
C ASN A 219 -4.89 -1.59 9.83
N VAL A 220 -4.68 -0.89 8.71
CA VAL A 220 -3.44 -0.97 7.93
C VAL A 220 -2.79 0.42 7.84
N HIS A 221 -1.55 0.51 8.30
CA HIS A 221 -0.72 1.71 8.25
C HIS A 221 0.45 1.47 7.32
N GLY A 222 0.63 2.35 6.35
CA GLY A 222 1.74 2.26 5.41
C GLY A 222 2.11 3.61 4.83
N GLU A 223 3.21 3.63 4.12
CA GLU A 223 3.75 4.81 3.44
C GLU A 223 2.85 5.24 2.28
N SER A 224 2.57 4.29 1.37
CA SER A 224 1.71 4.48 0.21
C SER A 224 1.04 3.15 -0.16
N PHE A 225 -0.04 3.23 -0.95
CA PHE A 225 -0.79 2.07 -1.40
C PHE A 225 -1.07 2.20 -2.90
N MET A 226 -0.87 1.11 -3.65
CA MET A 226 -1.26 1.01 -5.05
C MET A 226 -2.76 0.78 -5.20
N LEU A 227 -3.28 0.98 -6.41
CA LEU A 227 -4.65 0.64 -6.75
C LEU A 227 -4.97 -0.80 -6.34
N HIS A 228 -6.06 -0.97 -5.60
CA HIS A 228 -6.57 -2.26 -5.10
C HIS A 228 -5.69 -3.00 -4.08
N GLN A 229 -4.53 -2.47 -3.68
CA GLN A 229 -3.57 -3.17 -2.81
C GLN A 229 -4.20 -3.72 -1.54
N ILE A 230 -4.86 -2.85 -0.76
CA ILE A 230 -5.48 -3.24 0.51
C ILE A 230 -6.56 -4.30 0.29
N ARG A 231 -7.42 -4.11 -0.73
CA ARG A 231 -8.50 -5.06 -1.04
C ARG A 231 -7.97 -6.42 -1.46
N LYS A 232 -6.86 -6.48 -2.19
CA LYS A 232 -6.20 -7.75 -2.53
C LYS A 232 -5.52 -8.41 -1.33
N MET A 233 -4.93 -7.62 -0.42
CA MET A 233 -4.37 -8.14 0.83
C MET A 233 -5.47 -8.74 1.71
N VAL A 234 -6.57 -8.02 1.91
CA VAL A 234 -7.74 -8.50 2.67
C VAL A 234 -8.37 -9.71 1.99
N GLY A 235 -8.58 -9.67 0.68
CA GLY A 235 -9.15 -10.80 -0.07
C GLY A 235 -8.31 -12.08 0.05
N THR A 236 -6.99 -11.94 -0.01
CA THR A 236 -6.05 -13.07 0.17
C THR A 236 -6.13 -13.61 1.59
N ALA A 237 -6.17 -12.74 2.60
CA ALA A 237 -6.31 -13.16 3.99
C ALA A 237 -7.63 -13.92 4.25
N VAL A 238 -8.74 -13.44 3.69
CA VAL A 238 -10.04 -14.14 3.77
C VAL A 238 -9.98 -15.50 3.10
N ALA A 239 -9.35 -15.60 1.92
CA ALA A 239 -9.19 -16.86 1.22
C ALA A 239 -8.35 -17.88 2.00
N ILE A 240 -7.33 -17.43 2.76
CA ILE A 240 -6.54 -18.29 3.65
C ILE A 240 -7.37 -18.73 4.86
N MET A 241 -8.13 -17.82 5.49
CA MET A 241 -9.02 -18.14 6.62
C MET A 241 -10.13 -19.14 6.25
N ARG A 242 -10.48 -19.21 4.97
CA ARG A 242 -11.44 -20.15 4.37
C ARG A 242 -10.78 -21.41 3.81
N GLU A 243 -9.46 -21.58 3.98
CA GLU A 243 -8.68 -22.71 3.48
C GLU A 243 -8.74 -22.89 1.95
N ILE A 244 -9.04 -21.81 1.21
CA ILE A 244 -9.09 -21.78 -0.25
C ILE A 244 -7.68 -21.55 -0.82
N LEU A 245 -6.87 -20.74 -0.14
CA LEU A 245 -5.46 -20.52 -0.44
C LEU A 245 -4.60 -20.99 0.74
N PRO A 246 -3.42 -21.58 0.50
CA PRO A 246 -2.51 -21.97 1.57
C PRO A 246 -1.82 -20.74 2.17
N SER A 247 -1.43 -20.82 3.44
CA SER A 247 -0.89 -19.69 4.20
C SER A 247 0.45 -19.16 3.67
N ASP A 248 1.25 -20.01 3.03
CA ASP A 248 2.53 -19.64 2.42
C ASP A 248 2.39 -18.87 1.09
N ILE A 249 1.16 -18.69 0.58
CA ILE A 249 0.90 -17.86 -0.60
C ILE A 249 1.35 -16.41 -0.38
N VAL A 250 1.25 -15.89 0.84
CA VAL A 250 1.61 -14.49 1.13
C VAL A 250 3.10 -14.24 0.86
N PRO A 251 4.06 -14.93 1.51
CA PRO A 251 5.47 -14.71 1.22
C PRO A 251 5.85 -15.04 -0.23
N ILE A 252 5.23 -16.05 -0.86
CA ILE A 252 5.44 -16.34 -2.29
C ILE A 252 4.98 -15.17 -3.16
N SER A 253 3.79 -14.64 -2.92
CA SER A 253 3.20 -13.54 -3.70
C SER A 253 3.93 -12.19 -3.54
N LEU A 254 4.69 -12.03 -2.45
CA LEU A 254 5.56 -10.88 -2.17
C LEU A 254 6.98 -11.06 -2.73
N SER A 255 7.24 -12.12 -3.49
CA SER A 255 8.53 -12.34 -4.16
C SER A 255 8.52 -11.74 -5.58
N CYS A 256 9.59 -11.04 -5.98
CA CYS A 256 9.70 -10.41 -7.32
C CYS A 256 9.46 -11.38 -8.49
N SER A 257 9.84 -12.65 -8.32
CA SER A 257 9.75 -13.71 -9.33
C SER A 257 8.36 -14.32 -9.46
N SER A 258 7.45 -14.10 -8.51
CA SER A 258 6.12 -14.71 -8.59
C SER A 258 5.16 -13.86 -9.41
N ARG A 259 4.22 -14.52 -10.09
CA ARG A 259 3.05 -13.89 -10.70
C ARG A 259 1.81 -14.60 -10.20
N VAL A 260 1.05 -13.89 -9.38
CA VAL A 260 -0.12 -14.43 -8.70
C VAL A 260 -1.34 -13.56 -9.00
N VAL A 261 -2.43 -14.20 -9.43
CA VAL A 261 -3.75 -13.56 -9.49
C VAL A 261 -4.41 -13.73 -8.13
N LEU A 262 -4.46 -12.65 -7.36
CA LEU A 262 -5.02 -12.63 -6.02
C LEU A 262 -6.46 -12.11 -6.01
N PRO A 263 -7.31 -12.65 -5.13
CA PRO A 263 -8.72 -12.26 -5.04
C PRO A 263 -8.84 -10.80 -4.60
N LEU A 264 -9.77 -10.08 -5.23
CA LEU A 264 -10.06 -8.68 -4.92
C LEU A 264 -11.28 -8.62 -4.01
N ALA A 265 -11.09 -8.36 -2.71
CA ALA A 265 -12.21 -8.23 -1.77
C ALA A 265 -13.17 -7.08 -2.18
N PRO A 266 -14.45 -7.11 -1.77
CA PRO A 266 -15.39 -5.99 -1.96
C PRO A 266 -14.88 -4.64 -1.40
N SER A 267 -15.47 -3.51 -1.80
CA SER A 267 -14.96 -2.16 -1.50
C SER A 267 -15.56 -1.51 -0.27
N GLU A 268 -16.73 -1.98 0.16
CA GLU A 268 -17.70 -1.27 0.99
C GLU A 268 -17.17 -1.03 2.41
N GLY A 269 -16.33 -1.93 2.89
CA GLY A 269 -15.70 -1.85 4.21
C GLY A 269 -14.47 -0.93 4.28
N LEU A 270 -13.89 -0.53 3.15
CA LEU A 270 -12.61 0.19 3.11
C LEU A 270 -12.80 1.71 3.21
N PHE A 271 -12.12 2.34 4.14
CA PHE A 271 -12.08 3.80 4.25
C PHE A 271 -10.73 4.32 4.77
N LEU A 272 -10.42 5.57 4.43
CA LEU A 272 -9.23 6.26 4.91
C LEU A 272 -9.50 6.81 6.32
N ALA A 273 -8.81 6.25 7.32
CA ALA A 273 -8.97 6.64 8.71
C ALA A 273 -8.03 7.79 9.10
N GLY A 274 -6.89 7.98 8.44
CA GLY A 274 -5.99 9.10 8.77
C GLY A 274 -4.80 9.24 7.84
N ASN A 275 -4.17 10.42 7.90
CA ASN A 275 -2.94 10.75 7.19
C ASN A 275 -1.94 11.36 8.16
N GLU A 276 -0.67 11.05 7.96
CA GLU A 276 0.43 11.77 8.59
C GLU A 276 1.19 12.56 7.53
N PHE A 277 1.57 13.78 7.88
CA PHE A 277 2.30 14.67 6.97
C PHE A 277 3.74 14.86 7.44
N HIS A 278 4.64 15.06 6.49
CA HIS A 278 5.97 15.60 6.76
C HIS A 278 5.85 16.98 7.42
N PRO A 279 6.83 17.37 8.25
CA PRO A 279 6.92 18.74 8.75
C PRO A 279 6.86 19.75 7.59
N PHE A 280 6.07 20.82 7.76
CA PHE A 280 5.87 21.83 6.74
C PHE A 280 5.98 23.24 7.33
N ARG A 281 6.08 24.25 6.46
CA ARG A 281 6.13 25.65 6.89
C ARG A 281 4.74 26.22 7.05
N THR A 282 4.50 26.89 8.17
CA THR A 282 3.28 27.66 8.44
C THR A 282 3.34 29.09 7.89
N SER A 283 4.53 29.61 7.56
CA SER A 283 4.72 30.97 7.02
C SER A 283 5.73 31.06 5.86
N PRO A 284 5.61 32.07 4.97
CA PRO A 284 6.60 32.35 3.94
C PRO A 284 7.97 32.75 4.53
N ARG A 285 9.08 32.33 3.91
CA ARG A 285 10.43 32.70 4.35
C ARG A 285 10.78 34.15 4.00
N PRO A 286 11.40 34.91 4.92
CA PRO A 286 12.18 36.08 4.56
C PRO A 286 13.39 35.68 3.69
N SER A 287 13.79 36.54 2.75
CA SER A 287 14.97 36.28 1.92
C SER A 287 16.22 36.24 2.79
N GLY A 288 17.01 35.16 2.70
CA GLY A 288 18.30 35.02 3.39
C GLY A 288 18.31 34.24 4.72
N SER A 289 17.17 33.71 5.21
CA SER A 289 17.16 32.91 6.45
C SER A 289 17.58 31.45 6.22
N GLU A 290 18.40 30.90 7.12
CA GLU A 290 18.79 29.48 7.14
C GLU A 290 17.58 28.54 7.31
N LYS A 291 17.79 27.23 7.04
CA LYS A 291 16.75 26.23 7.27
C LYS A 291 16.46 26.16 8.78
N PRO A 292 15.21 26.39 9.23
CA PRO A 292 14.85 26.04 10.59
C PRO A 292 14.98 24.53 10.75
N ASP A 293 15.73 24.08 11.75
CA ASP A 293 15.91 22.66 12.05
C ASP A 293 14.60 22.00 12.55
N ASN A 294 13.68 22.80 13.12
CA ASN A 294 12.39 22.34 13.63
C ASN A 294 11.22 22.99 12.89
N LEU A 295 10.74 22.32 11.84
CA LEU A 295 9.49 22.67 11.17
C LEU A 295 8.28 22.15 11.94
N PRO A 296 7.17 22.90 12.03
CA PRO A 296 5.95 22.39 12.63
C PRO A 296 5.40 21.22 11.81
N LYS A 297 4.87 20.22 12.50
CA LYS A 297 4.16 19.08 11.91
C LYS A 297 2.65 19.28 12.05
N LEU A 298 1.85 18.73 11.14
CA LEU A 298 0.40 18.74 11.31
C LEU A 298 0.07 17.88 12.53
N HIS A 299 -0.39 18.52 13.61
CA HIS A 299 -0.88 17.83 14.79
C HIS A 299 -2.37 18.13 14.93
N MET A 300 -3.18 17.07 14.97
CA MET A 300 -4.59 17.20 15.35
C MET A 300 -4.64 17.42 16.86
N SER A 301 -5.30 18.49 17.30
CA SER A 301 -5.51 18.72 18.73
C SER A 301 -6.38 17.59 19.33
N PRO A 302 -6.32 17.35 20.65
CA PRO A 302 -7.17 16.36 21.30
C PRO A 302 -8.66 16.57 21.02
N GLU A 303 -9.09 17.83 20.95
CA GLU A 303 -10.47 18.21 20.62
C GLU A 303 -10.87 17.80 19.18
N VAL A 304 -9.95 17.95 18.22
CA VAL A 304 -10.17 17.50 16.83
C VAL A 304 -10.23 15.98 16.74
N LEU A 305 -9.39 15.28 17.49
CA LEU A 305 -9.44 13.81 17.57
C LEU A 305 -10.77 13.34 18.16
N GLN A 306 -11.26 13.99 19.21
CA GLN A 306 -12.57 13.70 19.79
C GLN A 306 -13.71 13.95 18.78
N ARG A 307 -13.71 15.08 18.06
CA ARG A 307 -14.71 15.35 17.00
C ARG A 307 -14.71 14.29 15.90
N LYS A 308 -13.54 13.78 15.55
CA LYS A 308 -13.36 12.72 14.56
C LYS A 308 -13.90 11.38 15.06
N GLU A 309 -13.63 11.04 16.32
CA GLU A 309 -14.15 9.82 16.95
C GLU A 309 -15.67 9.86 17.11
N GLN A 310 -16.24 10.99 17.53
CA GLN A 310 -17.69 11.20 17.57
C GLN A 310 -18.31 11.01 16.18
N PHE A 311 -17.75 11.63 15.14
CA PHE A 311 -18.26 11.46 13.78
C PHE A 311 -18.16 10.00 13.27
N TRP A 312 -17.10 9.30 13.66
CA TRP A 312 -16.96 7.87 13.38
C TRP A 312 -18.13 7.07 13.98
N HIS A 313 -18.40 7.22 15.27
CA HIS A 313 -19.44 6.46 15.96
C HIS A 313 -20.87 6.89 15.60
N ASP A 314 -21.11 8.19 15.49
CA ASP A 314 -22.46 8.74 15.35
C ASP A 314 -22.95 8.73 13.89
N VAL A 315 -22.02 8.82 12.93
CA VAL A 315 -22.36 8.96 11.51
C VAL A 315 -21.75 7.83 10.69
N LEU A 316 -20.42 7.71 10.63
CA LEU A 316 -19.79 6.86 9.62
C LEU A 316 -20.06 5.36 9.87
N LEU A 317 -19.86 4.87 11.08
CA LEU A 317 -20.03 3.46 11.43
C LEU A 317 -21.46 2.95 11.18
N PRO A 318 -22.54 3.62 11.63
CA PRO A 318 -23.91 3.21 11.30
C PRO A 318 -24.19 3.12 9.79
N HIS A 319 -23.70 4.09 9.01
CA HIS A 319 -23.90 4.09 7.55
C HIS A 319 -23.09 2.98 6.88
N MET A 320 -21.86 2.73 7.32
CA MET A 320 -21.03 1.64 6.80
C MET A 320 -21.62 0.26 7.12
N VAL A 321 -22.13 0.06 8.33
CA VAL A 321 -22.81 -1.19 8.72
C VAL A 321 -24.09 -1.39 7.91
N THR A 322 -24.85 -0.33 7.68
CA THR A 322 -26.02 -0.35 6.79
C THR A 322 -25.61 -0.77 5.38
N LEU A 323 -24.55 -0.17 4.83
CA LEU A 323 -24.02 -0.51 3.51
C LEU A 323 -23.57 -1.97 3.42
N LEU A 324 -22.89 -2.49 4.44
CA LEU A 324 -22.44 -3.89 4.50
C LEU A 324 -23.63 -4.86 4.61
N ARG A 325 -24.72 -4.47 5.27
CA ARG A 325 -25.94 -5.27 5.37
C ARG A 325 -26.73 -5.29 4.08
N GLU A 326 -26.94 -4.14 3.47
CA GLU A 326 -27.69 -4.02 2.22
C GLU A 326 -26.97 -4.75 1.08
N ASN A 327 -25.63 -4.68 1.06
CA ASN A 327 -24.78 -5.39 0.11
C ASN A 327 -24.31 -6.74 0.64
N LYS A 328 -25.02 -7.38 1.57
CA LYS A 328 -24.65 -8.70 2.09
C LYS A 328 -24.52 -9.73 0.96
N THR A 329 -25.38 -9.62 -0.05
CA THR A 329 -25.33 -10.46 -1.26
C THR A 329 -24.01 -10.34 -2.00
N GLN A 330 -23.37 -9.16 -2.05
CA GLN A 330 -22.08 -9.00 -2.72
C GLN A 330 -20.98 -9.80 -2.03
N TRP A 331 -20.98 -9.85 -0.70
CA TRP A 331 -20.03 -10.66 0.05
C TRP A 331 -20.30 -12.15 -0.12
N GLU A 332 -21.56 -12.58 -0.08
CA GLU A 332 -21.96 -13.96 -0.28
C GLU A 332 -21.60 -14.45 -1.70
N GLU A 333 -21.97 -13.68 -2.73
CA GLU A 333 -21.63 -13.97 -4.13
C GLU A 333 -20.11 -13.99 -4.35
N TRP A 334 -19.38 -13.04 -3.77
CA TRP A 334 -17.93 -13.01 -3.86
C TRP A 334 -17.28 -14.23 -3.19
N LEU A 335 -17.78 -14.66 -2.03
CA LEU A 335 -17.30 -15.86 -1.34
C LEU A 335 -17.60 -17.12 -2.16
N GLU A 336 -18.80 -17.25 -2.74
CA GLU A 336 -19.11 -18.39 -3.60
C GLU A 336 -18.19 -18.45 -4.82
N LEU A 337 -17.90 -17.31 -5.44
CA LEU A 337 -16.98 -17.23 -6.57
C LEU A 337 -15.56 -17.60 -6.15
N LEU A 338 -15.14 -17.16 -4.97
CA LEU A 338 -13.85 -17.52 -4.39
C LEU A 338 -13.74 -19.02 -4.14
N GLU A 339 -14.79 -19.66 -3.61
CA GLU A 339 -14.82 -21.11 -3.35
C GLU A 339 -14.80 -21.95 -4.63
N ARG A 340 -15.45 -21.48 -5.70
CA ARG A 340 -15.40 -22.10 -7.04
C ARG A 340 -14.03 -21.93 -7.68
N ALA A 341 -13.36 -20.82 -7.39
CA ALA A 341 -12.07 -20.46 -7.94
C ALA A 341 -10.91 -21.07 -7.12
N ARG A 342 -10.91 -22.40 -6.96
CA ARG A 342 -9.78 -23.10 -6.33
C ARG A 342 -8.52 -22.99 -7.18
N MET A 343 -7.41 -22.75 -6.51
CA MET A 343 -6.10 -22.70 -7.14
C MET A 343 -5.68 -24.12 -7.56
N ASN A 344 -4.97 -24.24 -8.68
CA ASN A 344 -4.50 -25.54 -9.14
C ASN A 344 -3.34 -26.02 -8.25
N GLU A 345 -3.54 -27.16 -7.59
CA GLU A 345 -2.55 -27.77 -6.69
C GLU A 345 -1.21 -28.07 -7.38
N ALA A 346 -1.24 -28.44 -8.67
CA ALA A 346 -0.01 -28.71 -9.43
C ALA A 346 0.82 -27.43 -9.64
N GLU A 347 0.18 -26.34 -10.07
CA GLU A 347 0.83 -25.03 -10.26
C GLU A 347 1.40 -24.50 -8.93
N MET A 348 0.67 -24.74 -7.84
CA MET A 348 1.13 -24.39 -6.49
C MET A 348 2.33 -25.20 -6.04
N HIS A 349 2.31 -26.51 -6.25
CA HIS A 349 3.42 -27.37 -5.87
C HIS A 349 4.70 -26.99 -6.62
N GLU A 350 4.60 -26.76 -7.93
CA GLU A 350 5.71 -26.32 -8.77
C GLU A 350 6.27 -24.97 -8.29
N THR A 351 5.40 -23.98 -8.08
CA THR A 351 5.82 -22.66 -7.60
C THR A 351 6.45 -22.74 -6.21
N ARG A 352 5.88 -23.54 -5.29
CA ARG A 352 6.44 -23.74 -3.94
C ARG A 352 7.82 -24.37 -3.99
N LYS A 353 8.03 -25.35 -4.88
CA LYS A 353 9.35 -25.95 -5.10
C LYS A 353 10.35 -24.90 -5.60
N ALA A 354 10.01 -24.16 -6.65
CA ALA A 354 10.87 -23.12 -7.21
C ALA A 354 11.19 -22.01 -6.19
N TRP A 355 10.21 -21.61 -5.38
CA TRP A 355 10.39 -20.64 -4.30
C TRP A 355 11.32 -21.14 -3.20
N ASN A 356 11.16 -22.40 -2.78
CA ASN A 356 12.06 -23.03 -1.79
C ASN A 356 13.49 -23.13 -2.32
N ASP A 357 13.67 -23.58 -3.57
CA ASP A 357 14.97 -23.67 -4.22
C ASP A 357 15.65 -22.30 -4.31
N TRP A 358 14.90 -21.26 -4.72
CA TRP A 358 15.38 -19.88 -4.74
C TRP A 358 15.77 -19.38 -3.35
N ARG A 359 14.97 -19.66 -2.33
CA ARG A 359 15.24 -19.25 -0.94
C ARG A 359 16.51 -19.90 -0.41
N THR A 360 16.69 -21.20 -0.64
CA THR A 360 17.92 -21.92 -0.25
C THR A 360 19.14 -21.36 -0.97
N GLN A 361 19.04 -21.01 -2.26
CA GLN A 361 20.13 -20.36 -2.98
C GLN A 361 20.44 -18.96 -2.43
N LEU A 362 19.42 -18.19 -2.06
CA LEU A 362 19.59 -16.88 -1.44
C LEU A 362 20.30 -16.98 -0.09
N GLU A 363 19.89 -17.93 0.76
CA GLU A 363 20.51 -18.17 2.07
C GLU A 363 21.98 -18.61 1.93
N LYS A 364 22.28 -19.50 0.98
CA LYS A 364 23.66 -19.89 0.66
C LYS A 364 24.53 -18.71 0.21
N ARG A 365 24.00 -17.83 -0.66
CA ARG A 365 24.74 -16.64 -1.10
C ARG A 365 25.00 -15.67 0.04
N LYS A 366 24.01 -15.41 0.91
CA LYS A 366 24.18 -14.55 2.08
C LYS A 366 25.20 -15.11 3.07
N ALA A 367 25.23 -16.43 3.26
CA ALA A 367 26.24 -17.08 4.09
C ALA A 367 27.65 -16.86 3.51
N MET A 368 27.84 -17.10 2.21
CA MET A 368 29.12 -16.85 1.53
C MET A 368 29.56 -15.38 1.58
N GLU A 369 28.62 -14.43 1.45
CA GLU A 369 28.91 -13.00 1.58
C GLU A 369 29.32 -12.61 3.00
N ASN A 370 28.66 -13.17 4.02
CA ASN A 370 29.03 -12.92 5.41
C ASN A 370 30.41 -13.52 5.73
N ASP A 371 30.67 -14.75 5.29
CA ASP A 371 31.98 -15.41 5.47
C ASP A 371 33.10 -14.59 4.80
N ALA A 372 32.85 -14.04 3.60
CA ALA A 372 33.80 -13.17 2.91
C ALA A 372 34.05 -11.83 3.63
N VAL A 373 33.02 -11.25 4.26
CA VAL A 373 33.16 -10.02 5.07
C VAL A 373 33.97 -10.30 6.33
N ASP A 374 33.76 -11.45 6.97
CA ASP A 374 34.50 -11.87 8.17
C ASP A 374 35.97 -12.16 7.84
N GLU A 375 36.28 -12.84 6.74
CA GLU A 375 37.66 -13.05 6.26
C GLU A 375 38.40 -11.72 5.98
N ILE A 376 37.71 -10.73 5.38
CA ILE A 376 38.28 -9.40 5.14
C ILE A 376 38.53 -8.65 6.45
N SER A 377 37.68 -8.83 7.46
CA SER A 377 37.83 -8.24 8.80
C SER A 377 39.02 -8.87 9.56
N GLU A 378 39.18 -10.20 9.48
CA GLU A 378 40.31 -10.91 10.08
C GLU A 378 41.64 -10.52 9.43
N MET A 379 41.71 -10.43 8.09
CA MET A 379 42.91 -9.98 7.39
C MET A 379 43.31 -8.55 7.77
N ARG A 380 42.35 -7.63 7.96
CA ARG A 380 42.62 -6.26 8.43
C ARG A 380 43.16 -6.24 9.86
N THR A 381 42.70 -7.15 10.72
CA THR A 381 43.15 -7.23 12.12
C THR A 381 44.58 -7.77 12.21
N ILE A 382 44.95 -8.73 11.35
CA ILE A 382 46.30 -9.29 11.25
C ILE A 382 47.30 -8.24 10.72
N SER A 383 46.93 -7.45 9.71
CA SER A 383 47.78 -6.36 9.21
C SER A 383 48.02 -5.26 10.26
N LEU A 384 47.03 -4.91 11.08
CA LEU A 384 47.19 -3.94 12.17
C LEU A 384 48.01 -4.46 13.37
N GLY A 385 48.07 -5.78 13.55
CA GLY A 385 48.93 -6.41 14.58
C GLY A 385 50.41 -6.44 14.19
N THR A 386 50.71 -6.49 12.89
CA THR A 386 52.10 -6.62 12.40
C THR A 386 52.84 -5.28 12.39
N GLU A 387 52.14 -4.14 12.37
CA GLU A 387 52.74 -2.80 12.43
C GLU A 387 53.10 -2.32 13.86
N ARG A 388 52.75 -3.06 14.92
CA ARG A 388 53.09 -2.68 16.31
C ARG A 388 54.37 -3.31 16.86
N ASP A 389 54.96 -4.28 16.16
CA ASP A 389 56.18 -4.99 16.57
C ASP A 389 57.41 -4.65 15.69
N SER A 390 57.41 -3.48 15.03
CA SER A 390 58.55 -2.97 14.24
C SER A 390 59.13 -1.69 14.81
#